data_AF-A0A3M6U1K3-F1
#
_entry.id   AF-A0A3M6U1K3-F1
#
_cell.length_a   1.000
_cell.length_b   1.000
_cell.length_c   1.000
_cell.angle_alpha   90.00
_cell.angle_beta   90.00
_cell.angle_gamma   90.00
#
_symmetry.space_group_name_H-M   'P 1'
#
loop_
_entity.id
_entity.type
_entity.pdbx_description
1 polymer ?
#
loop_
_entity_poly.entity_id
_entity_poly.type
_entity_poly.pdbx_seq_one_letter_code
_entity_poly.pdbx_strand_id
1 'polypeptide(L)'
;MDFRQHLSDSLNEITEYIQDGGNRGGDSENTVLRLEVLYEAALINGDIPLDAVDLINQARTHLNVNLHQQEPFRGYEAPAVSEAGRRGRPKFAISEKQLLFFRENNFTYKDMALMLGVSKRTIENRMAEYELTNKSLYSDIEDDFLDSLIQRIMTNFPRSGK
;
A
#
# COMPACT_ATOMS: atom_id res chain seq x y z
N MET A 1 -9.10 15.70 41.67
CA MET A 1 -8.85 14.30 41.28
C MET A 1 -7.41 13.98 41.66
N ASP A 2 -7.14 12.78 42.15
CA ASP A 2 -5.79 12.32 42.50
C ASP A 2 -4.99 12.09 41.20
N PHE A 3 -3.83 12.73 41.06
CA PHE A 3 -2.96 12.60 39.89
C PHE A 3 -2.57 11.13 39.65
N ARG A 4 -2.39 10.35 40.73
CA ARG A 4 -2.06 8.93 40.64
C ARG A 4 -3.18 8.13 39.98
N GLN A 5 -4.43 8.46 40.28
CA GLN A 5 -5.58 7.79 39.66
C GLN A 5 -5.61 8.08 38.15
N HIS A 6 -5.46 9.35 37.76
CA HIS A 6 -5.46 9.72 36.34
C HIS A 6 -4.30 9.09 35.56
N LEU A 7 -3.10 9.03 36.15
CA LEU A 7 -1.95 8.34 35.56
C LEU A 7 -2.23 6.85 35.40
N SER A 8 -2.77 6.20 36.43
CA SER A 8 -3.13 4.78 36.38
C SER A 8 -4.16 4.50 35.29
N ASP A 9 -5.20 5.32 35.20
CA ASP A 9 -6.25 5.18 34.19
C ASP A 9 -5.64 5.33 32.77
N SER A 10 -4.77 6.33 32.57
CA SER A 10 -4.09 6.57 31.29
C SER A 10 -3.15 5.42 30.89
N LEU A 11 -2.44 4.81 31.85
CA LEU A 11 -1.56 3.67 31.59
C LEU A 11 -2.35 2.39 31.31
N ASN A 12 -3.49 2.20 31.98
CA ASN A 12 -4.39 1.07 31.72
C ASN A 12 -4.99 1.17 30.31
N GLU A 13 -5.46 2.36 29.89
CA GLU A 13 -5.93 2.57 28.51
C GLU A 13 -4.87 2.23 27.47
N ILE A 14 -3.61 2.67 27.69
CA ILE A 14 -2.50 2.35 26.79
C ILE A 14 -2.24 0.83 26.76
N THR A 15 -2.33 0.18 27.92
CA THR A 15 -2.10 -1.27 28.04
C THR A 15 -3.19 -2.08 27.31
N GLU A 16 -4.47 -1.72 27.50
CA GLU A 16 -5.59 -2.34 26.77
C GLU A 16 -5.44 -2.14 25.26
N TYR A 17 -5.04 -0.95 24.84
CA TYR A 17 -4.82 -0.63 23.43
C TYR A 17 -3.71 -1.49 22.78
N ILE A 18 -2.60 -1.69 23.50
CA ILE A 18 -1.51 -2.55 23.03
C ILE A 18 -1.95 -4.03 22.96
N GLN A 19 -2.75 -4.48 23.93
CA GLN A 19 -3.23 -5.87 24.01
C GLN A 19 -4.27 -6.22 22.93
N ASP A 20 -5.11 -5.27 22.50
CA ASP A 20 -6.15 -5.48 21.48
C ASP A 20 -5.59 -5.51 20.03
N GLY A 21 -4.27 -5.49 19.87
CA GLY A 21 -3.62 -5.68 18.56
C GLY A 21 -3.51 -4.42 17.71
N GLY A 22 -3.27 -3.26 18.32
CA GLY A 22 -3.00 -1.94 17.69
C GLY A 22 -1.72 -1.87 16.84
N ASN A 23 -1.45 -2.88 16.00
CA ASN A 23 -0.30 -2.97 15.11
C ASN A 23 -0.67 -2.55 13.66
N ARG A 24 -1.42 -1.46 13.50
CA ARG A 24 -1.48 -0.72 12.24
C ARG A 24 -0.48 0.42 12.37
N GLY A 25 0.57 0.46 11.54
CA GLY A 25 1.79 1.26 11.75
C GLY A 25 1.68 2.77 12.06
N GLY A 26 0.49 3.39 12.11
CA GLY A 26 0.27 4.74 12.64
C GLY A 26 -0.06 4.79 14.15
N ASP A 27 -0.38 3.66 14.76
CA ASP A 27 -0.90 3.53 16.13
C ASP A 27 0.20 3.48 17.20
N SER A 28 1.37 2.97 16.82
CA SER A 28 2.52 2.80 17.70
C SER A 28 3.25 4.12 17.99
N GLU A 29 3.32 5.05 17.01
CA GLU A 29 3.89 6.39 17.21
C GLU A 29 3.07 7.22 18.22
N ASN A 30 1.74 7.16 18.12
CA ASN A 30 0.84 7.82 19.08
C ASN A 30 1.06 7.29 20.50
N THR A 31 1.20 5.97 20.64
CA THR A 31 1.45 5.31 21.93
C THR A 31 2.77 5.77 22.55
N VAL A 32 3.83 5.93 21.74
CA VAL A 32 5.13 6.43 22.21
C VAL A 32 5.03 7.88 22.71
N LEU A 33 4.33 8.75 21.97
CA LEU A 33 4.10 10.14 22.39
C LEU A 33 3.29 10.22 23.69
N ARG A 34 2.26 9.39 23.85
CA ARG A 34 1.48 9.33 25.10
C ARG A 34 2.34 8.91 26.29
N LEU A 35 3.21 7.91 26.13
CA LEU A 35 4.14 7.47 27.18
C LEU A 35 5.19 8.53 27.52
N GLU A 36 5.62 9.34 26.55
CA GLU A 36 6.52 10.49 26.78
C GLU A 36 5.88 11.54 27.69
N VAL A 37 4.64 11.94 27.38
CA VAL A 37 3.89 12.90 28.21
C VAL A 37 3.67 12.36 29.63
N LEU A 38 3.35 11.08 29.77
CA LEU A 38 3.15 10.46 31.09
C LEU A 38 4.45 10.36 31.90
N TYR A 39 5.59 10.06 31.23
CA TYR A 39 6.90 10.07 31.86
C TYR A 39 7.25 11.48 32.39
N GLU A 40 7.09 12.52 31.56
CA GLU A 40 7.37 13.90 31.97
C GLU A 40 6.46 14.33 33.12
N ALA A 41 5.16 14.03 33.04
CA ALA A 41 4.21 14.35 34.11
C ALA A 41 4.53 13.60 35.41
N ALA A 42 4.92 12.32 35.34
CA ALA A 42 5.30 11.53 36.51
C ALA A 42 6.61 12.01 37.14
N LEU A 43 7.58 12.46 36.34
CA LEU A 43 8.85 13.01 36.81
C LEU A 43 8.67 14.35 37.56
N ILE A 44 7.74 15.19 37.09
CA ILE A 44 7.42 16.48 37.73
C ILE A 44 6.64 16.27 39.04
N ASN A 45 5.83 15.21 39.12
CA ASN A 45 5.08 14.87 40.32
C ASN A 45 5.93 14.00 41.27
N GLY A 46 6.60 14.65 42.24
CA GLY A 46 7.46 13.99 43.23
C GLY A 46 6.81 12.94 44.14
N ASP A 47 5.48 12.77 44.03
CA ASP A 47 4.74 11.71 44.72
C ASP A 47 4.79 10.37 43.97
N ILE A 48 5.44 10.27 42.82
CA ILE A 48 5.57 9.02 42.09
C ILE A 48 6.93 8.37 42.39
N PRO A 49 6.96 7.07 42.75
CA PRO A 49 8.21 6.34 42.95
C PRO A 49 9.08 6.38 41.69
N LEU A 50 10.38 6.63 41.87
CA LEU A 50 11.35 6.68 40.76
C LEU A 50 11.34 5.38 39.94
N ASP A 51 11.18 4.22 40.59
CA ASP A 51 11.07 2.93 39.91
C ASP A 51 9.90 2.89 38.91
N ALA A 52 8.77 3.53 39.23
CA ALA A 52 7.63 3.61 38.34
C ALA A 52 7.89 4.56 37.16
N VAL A 53 8.58 5.68 37.40
CA VAL A 53 9.01 6.63 36.35
C VAL A 53 9.98 5.94 35.38
N ASP A 54 10.92 5.16 35.91
CA ASP A 54 11.89 4.40 35.13
C ASP A 54 11.19 3.34 34.26
N LEU A 55 10.18 2.66 34.79
CA LEU A 55 9.38 1.69 34.02
C LEU A 55 8.62 2.34 32.86
N ILE A 56 8.05 3.53 33.04
CA ILE A 56 7.39 4.27 31.95
C ILE A 56 8.41 4.64 30.86
N ASN A 57 9.61 5.10 31.25
CA ASN A 57 10.67 5.44 30.30
C ASN A 57 11.22 4.21 29.56
N GLN A 58 11.35 3.07 30.26
CA GLN A 58 11.72 1.79 29.64
C GLN A 58 10.67 1.36 28.61
N ALA A 59 9.38 1.41 28.95
CA ALA A 59 8.31 1.09 28.02
C ALA A 59 8.35 1.98 26.75
N ARG A 60 8.55 3.29 26.93
CA ARG A 60 8.70 4.26 25.84
C ARG A 60 9.88 3.92 24.94
N THR A 61 11.06 3.66 25.51
CA THR A 61 12.27 3.36 24.72
C THR A 61 12.16 2.02 23.99
N HIS A 62 11.61 0.98 24.61
CA HIS A 62 11.37 -0.30 23.96
C HIS A 62 10.41 -0.18 22.77
N LEU A 63 9.30 0.55 22.91
CA LEU A 63 8.37 0.79 21.81
C LEU A 63 8.99 1.64 20.70
N ASN A 64 9.82 2.62 21.05
CA ASN A 64 10.52 3.45 20.07
C ASN A 64 11.57 2.66 19.27
N VAL A 65 12.31 1.76 19.93
CA VAL A 65 13.23 0.84 19.23
C VAL A 65 12.44 -0.09 18.29
N ASN A 66 11.30 -0.62 18.73
CA ASN A 66 10.45 -1.46 17.91
C ASN A 66 9.86 -0.70 16.70
N LEU A 67 9.47 0.57 16.84
CA LEU A 67 9.06 1.43 15.72
C LEU A 67 10.14 1.54 14.65
N HIS A 68 11.39 1.73 15.06
CA HIS A 68 12.53 1.82 14.14
C HIS A 68 12.96 0.45 13.58
N GLN A 69 12.52 -0.66 14.19
CA GLN A 69 12.74 -2.03 13.73
C GLN A 69 11.57 -2.61 12.94
N GLN A 70 10.41 -1.97 12.92
CA GLN A 70 9.35 -2.32 11.98
C GLN A 70 9.91 -2.10 10.58
N GLU A 71 9.93 -3.17 9.76
CA GLU A 71 10.31 -3.06 8.36
C GLU A 71 9.53 -1.89 7.75
N PRO A 72 10.19 -0.91 7.11
CA PRO A 72 9.50 0.18 6.46
C PRO A 72 8.42 -0.41 5.58
N PHE A 73 7.22 0.18 5.58
CA PHE A 73 6.11 -0.30 4.76
C PHE A 73 6.60 -0.60 3.35
N ARG A 74 6.75 -1.89 3.04
CA ARG A 74 7.07 -2.35 1.69
C ARG A 74 5.73 -2.53 0.99
N GLY A 75 5.54 -1.77 -0.08
CA GLY A 75 4.41 -1.98 -0.96
C GLY A 75 4.38 -3.43 -1.48
N TYR A 76 3.25 -3.82 -2.06
CA TYR A 76 3.14 -5.12 -2.68
C TYR A 76 4.24 -5.29 -3.77
N GLU A 77 4.95 -6.41 -3.72
CA GLU A 77 5.90 -6.83 -4.75
C GLU A 77 5.39 -8.13 -5.38
N ALA A 78 5.36 -8.19 -6.71
CA ALA A 78 4.96 -9.40 -7.42
C ALA A 78 5.92 -10.55 -7.07
N PRO A 79 5.42 -11.74 -6.67
CA PRO A 79 6.28 -12.84 -6.27
C PRO A 79 7.23 -13.28 -7.38
N ALA A 80 8.47 -13.61 -7.06
CA ALA A 80 9.36 -14.28 -7.99
C ALA A 80 8.93 -15.76 -8.17
N VAL A 81 8.84 -16.21 -9.42
CA VAL A 81 8.63 -17.61 -9.77
C VAL A 81 9.97 -18.32 -9.67
N SER A 82 10.12 -19.11 -8.61
CA SER A 82 11.26 -19.99 -8.41
C SER A 82 11.04 -21.31 -9.14
N GLU A 83 11.51 -21.41 -10.39
CA GLU A 83 11.63 -22.71 -11.07
C GLU A 83 12.98 -23.34 -10.67
N ALA A 84 12.94 -24.50 -10.01
CA ALA A 84 14.14 -25.22 -9.62
C ALA A 84 15.02 -25.49 -10.85
N GLY A 85 16.27 -24.99 -10.82
CA GLY A 85 17.25 -25.20 -11.89
C GLY A 85 17.36 -24.09 -12.94
N ARG A 86 16.58 -23.01 -12.87
CA ARG A 86 16.81 -21.84 -13.74
C ARG A 86 18.03 -21.03 -13.29
N ARG A 87 18.95 -20.77 -14.23
CA ARG A 87 19.98 -19.73 -14.10
C ARG A 87 19.49 -18.44 -14.74
N GLY A 88 19.68 -17.30 -14.06
CA GLY A 88 19.37 -15.97 -14.60
C GLY A 88 18.37 -15.18 -13.76
N ARG A 89 17.92 -14.04 -14.28
CA ARG A 89 16.97 -13.14 -13.59
C ARG A 89 15.63 -13.86 -13.36
N PRO A 90 15.06 -13.82 -12.13
CA PRO A 90 13.79 -14.48 -11.83
C PRO A 90 12.63 -13.90 -12.66
N LYS A 91 11.70 -14.77 -13.06
CA LYS A 91 10.43 -14.34 -13.69
C LYS A 91 9.46 -13.96 -12.58
N PHE A 92 8.69 -12.89 -12.73
CA PHE A 92 7.68 -12.49 -11.75
C PHE A 92 6.32 -13.14 -12.02
N ALA A 93 5.59 -13.54 -10.98
CA ALA A 93 4.22 -14.05 -11.04
C ALA A 93 3.25 -12.87 -11.19
N ILE A 94 2.86 -12.59 -12.44
CA ILE A 94 1.92 -11.52 -12.81
C ILE A 94 0.93 -12.17 -13.77
N SER A 95 -0.32 -12.29 -13.34
CA SER A 95 -1.38 -12.96 -14.12
C SER A 95 -2.01 -12.03 -15.16
N GLU A 96 -2.60 -12.62 -16.20
CA GLU A 96 -3.36 -11.87 -17.20
C GLU A 96 -4.52 -11.09 -16.56
N LYS A 97 -5.26 -11.73 -15.64
CA LYS A 97 -6.38 -11.11 -14.92
C LYS A 97 -5.97 -9.85 -14.14
N GLN A 98 -4.78 -9.85 -13.52
CA GLN A 98 -4.26 -8.65 -12.85
C GLN A 98 -4.01 -7.52 -13.84
N LEU A 99 -3.42 -7.81 -14.99
CA LEU A 99 -3.15 -6.81 -16.02
C LEU A 99 -4.43 -6.26 -16.67
N LEU A 100 -5.43 -7.12 -16.89
CA LEU A 100 -6.75 -6.71 -17.34
C LEU A 100 -7.42 -5.78 -16.33
N PHE A 101 -7.42 -6.15 -15.04
CA PHE A 101 -7.94 -5.30 -13.97
C PHE A 101 -7.29 -3.91 -13.98
N PHE A 102 -5.96 -3.85 -14.07
CA PHE A 102 -5.28 -2.55 -14.12
C PHE A 102 -5.67 -1.73 -15.35
N ARG A 103 -5.84 -2.39 -16.50
CA ARG A 103 -6.23 -1.72 -17.75
C ARG A 103 -7.66 -1.20 -17.70
N GLU A 104 -8.60 -2.00 -17.21
CA GLU A 104 -10.02 -1.62 -17.05
C GLU A 104 -10.18 -0.41 -16.14
N ASN A 105 -9.27 -0.26 -15.16
CA ASN A 105 -9.21 0.88 -14.26
C ASN A 105 -8.31 2.03 -14.76
N ASN A 106 -7.91 2.01 -16.03
CA ASN A 106 -7.11 3.06 -16.68
C ASN A 106 -5.73 3.34 -16.04
N PHE A 107 -5.14 2.36 -15.35
CA PHE A 107 -3.78 2.51 -14.84
C PHE A 107 -2.76 2.48 -15.98
N THR A 108 -1.75 3.35 -15.92
CA THR A 108 -0.67 3.34 -16.90
C THR A 108 0.32 2.21 -16.61
N TYR A 109 1.18 1.86 -17.58
CA TYR A 109 2.25 0.88 -17.34
C TYR A 109 3.22 1.31 -16.24
N LYS A 110 3.37 2.62 -15.98
CA LYS A 110 4.18 3.13 -14.88
C LYS A 110 3.50 2.85 -13.54
N ASP A 111 2.20 3.07 -13.45
CA ASP A 111 1.42 2.82 -12.23
C ASP A 111 1.39 1.33 -11.90
N MET A 112 1.14 0.49 -12.90
CA MET A 112 1.20 -0.97 -12.75
C MET A 112 2.56 -1.44 -12.24
N ALA A 113 3.64 -0.88 -12.79
CA ALA A 113 5.01 -1.22 -12.39
C ALA A 113 5.28 -0.85 -10.93
N LEU A 114 4.82 0.34 -10.51
CA LEU A 114 4.90 0.80 -9.12
C LEU A 114 4.09 -0.10 -8.18
N MET A 115 2.85 -0.40 -8.53
CA MET A 115 1.93 -1.21 -7.71
C MET A 115 2.37 -2.68 -7.58
N LEU A 116 3.06 -3.20 -8.59
CA LEU A 116 3.57 -4.58 -8.60
C LEU A 116 5.03 -4.68 -8.16
N GLY A 117 5.70 -3.58 -7.82
CA GLY A 117 7.11 -3.58 -7.40
C GLY A 117 8.07 -4.11 -8.49
N VAL A 118 7.77 -3.87 -9.77
CA VAL A 118 8.59 -4.35 -10.91
C VAL A 118 8.96 -3.21 -11.85
N SER A 119 9.86 -3.48 -12.81
CA SER A 119 10.20 -2.48 -13.83
C SER A 119 9.06 -2.32 -14.85
N LYS A 120 8.87 -1.12 -15.39
CA LYS A 120 7.95 -0.86 -16.53
C LYS A 120 8.15 -1.85 -17.67
N ARG A 121 9.42 -2.19 -17.97
CA ARG A 121 9.76 -3.16 -19.02
C ARG A 121 9.20 -4.56 -18.74
N THR A 122 9.14 -4.96 -17.47
CA THR A 122 8.50 -6.23 -17.05
C THR A 122 7.01 -6.22 -17.37
N ILE A 123 6.32 -5.11 -17.15
CA ILE A 123 4.90 -4.95 -17.50
C ILE A 123 4.71 -5.00 -19.01
N GLU A 124 5.49 -4.25 -19.78
CA GLU A 124 5.41 -4.26 -21.25
C GLU A 124 5.60 -5.66 -21.83
N ASN A 125 6.62 -6.38 -21.36
CA ASN A 125 6.87 -7.76 -21.78
C ASN A 125 5.68 -8.66 -21.42
N ARG A 126 5.10 -8.52 -20.22
CA ARG A 126 3.97 -9.34 -19.80
C ARG A 126 2.68 -9.02 -20.55
N MET A 127 2.44 -7.74 -20.87
CA MET A 127 1.32 -7.33 -21.73
C MET A 127 1.46 -7.94 -23.14
N ALA A 128 2.67 -7.99 -23.68
CA ALA A 128 2.94 -8.65 -24.96
C ALA A 128 2.79 -10.17 -24.88
N GLU A 129 3.27 -10.82 -23.80
CA GLU A 129 3.11 -12.26 -23.55
C GLU A 129 1.63 -12.70 -23.57
N TYR A 130 0.72 -11.84 -23.12
CA TYR A 130 -0.73 -12.08 -23.11
C TYR A 130 -1.50 -11.40 -24.26
N GLU A 131 -0.79 -10.86 -25.26
CA GLU A 131 -1.39 -10.18 -26.42
C GLU A 131 -2.34 -9.02 -26.03
N LEU A 132 -2.08 -8.39 -24.89
CA LEU A 132 -2.89 -7.31 -24.35
C LEU A 132 -2.50 -5.93 -24.90
N THR A 133 -1.44 -5.78 -25.69
CA THR A 133 -0.98 -4.44 -26.12
C THR A 133 -2.04 -3.68 -26.93
N ASN A 134 -2.82 -4.37 -27.76
CA ASN A 134 -3.70 -3.74 -28.76
C ASN A 134 -5.21 -3.99 -28.57
N LYS A 135 -5.61 -4.93 -27.69
CA LYS A 135 -7.02 -5.32 -27.49
C LYS A 135 -7.98 -4.19 -27.09
N SER A 136 -7.50 -3.03 -26.60
CA SER A 136 -8.38 -1.91 -26.21
C SER A 136 -8.42 -0.75 -27.21
N LEU A 137 -7.62 -0.77 -28.28
CA LEU A 137 -7.58 0.34 -29.25
C LEU A 137 -8.46 0.08 -30.47
N TYR A 138 -8.79 -1.17 -30.74
CA TYR A 138 -9.65 -1.58 -31.85
C TYR A 138 -10.96 -2.10 -31.27
N SER A 139 -12.08 -1.61 -31.78
CA SER A 139 -13.38 -2.24 -31.53
C SER A 139 -13.45 -3.54 -32.32
N ASP A 140 -14.13 -4.55 -31.76
CA ASP A 140 -14.51 -5.78 -32.46
C ASP A 140 -15.67 -5.52 -33.45
N ILE A 141 -15.59 -4.43 -34.20
CA ILE A 141 -16.57 -4.06 -35.21
C ILE A 141 -16.35 -4.91 -36.46
N GLU A 142 -17.41 -5.55 -36.95
CA GLU A 142 -17.36 -6.25 -38.24
C GLU A 142 -17.27 -5.25 -39.40
N ASP A 143 -16.57 -5.63 -40.48
CA ASP A 143 -16.35 -4.79 -41.65
C ASP A 143 -17.66 -4.27 -42.25
N ASP A 144 -18.70 -5.12 -42.33
CA ASP A 144 -20.02 -4.72 -42.83
C ASP A 144 -20.66 -3.63 -41.96
N PHE A 145 -20.47 -3.71 -40.64
CA PHE A 145 -20.97 -2.69 -39.71
C PHE A 145 -20.15 -1.41 -39.81
N LEU A 146 -18.83 -1.52 -39.99
CA LEU A 146 -17.94 -0.38 -40.22
C LEU A 146 -18.33 0.37 -41.52
N ASP A 147 -18.57 -0.35 -42.61
CA ASP A 147 -19.01 0.21 -43.89
C ASP A 147 -20.35 0.93 -43.77
N SER A 148 -21.30 0.33 -43.05
CA SER A 148 -22.60 0.97 -42.77
C SER A 148 -22.45 2.27 -41.97
N LEU A 149 -21.52 2.30 -41.01
CA LEU A 149 -21.23 3.46 -40.18
C LEU A 149 -20.62 4.58 -41.03
N ILE A 150 -19.67 4.24 -41.90
CA ILE A 150 -19.02 5.16 -42.84
C ILE A 150 -20.04 5.74 -43.81
N GLN A 151 -20.90 4.91 -44.43
CA GLN A 151 -21.94 5.38 -45.34
C GLN A 151 -22.91 6.35 -44.64
N ARG A 152 -23.30 6.05 -43.40
CA ARG A 152 -24.16 6.93 -42.61
C ARG A 152 -23.50 8.28 -42.35
N ILE A 153 -22.21 8.29 -42.02
CA ILE A 153 -21.44 9.54 -41.80
C ILE A 153 -21.34 10.34 -43.10
N MET A 154 -21.00 9.69 -44.22
CA MET A 154 -20.88 10.36 -45.53
C MET A 154 -22.22 10.93 -46.01
N THR A 155 -23.33 10.23 -45.75
CA THR A 155 -24.68 10.69 -46.11
C THR A 155 -25.10 11.89 -45.27
N ASN A 156 -24.86 11.85 -43.96
CA ASN A 156 -25.24 12.93 -43.05
C ASN A 156 -24.31 14.13 -43.12
N PHE A 157 -23.06 13.92 -43.55
CA PHE A 157 -22.04 14.97 -43.65
C PHE A 157 -21.34 14.95 -45.01
N PRO A 158 -22.03 15.29 -46.10
CA PRO A 158 -21.54 15.16 -47.49
C PRO A 158 -20.38 16.12 -47.85
N ARG A 159 -19.92 16.97 -46.92
CA ARG A 159 -18.75 17.84 -47.07
C ARG A 159 -17.60 17.51 -46.11
N SER A 160 -17.74 16.47 -45.29
CA SER A 160 -16.68 15.99 -44.42
C SER A 160 -15.67 15.20 -45.25
N GLY A 161 -14.48 15.76 -45.46
CA GLY A 161 -13.43 15.16 -46.29
C GLY A 161 -12.98 16.00 -47.49
N LYS A 162 -13.37 17.28 -47.55
CA LYS A 162 -12.72 18.28 -48.42
C LYS A 162 -11.70 19.10 -47.66
#